data_AF-A0A8C8JW43-F1
#
_entry.id   AF-A0A8C8JW43-F1
#
_cell.length_a   1.000
_cell.length_b   1.000
_cell.length_c   1.000
_cell.angle_alpha   90.00
_cell.angle_beta   90.00
_cell.angle_gamma   90.00
#
_symmetry.space_group_name_H-M   'P 1'
#
loop_
_entity.id
_entity.type
_entity.pdbx_description
1 polymer ?
#
loop_
_entity_poly.entity_id
_entity_poly.type
_entity_poly.pdbx_seq_one_letter_code
_entity_poly.pdbx_strand_id
1 'polypeptide(L)'
;MAARQPFTDLDTADEAVRSTCDDATTCKRYATSKGYWTDPYVQYFVRSVGERKAPEINRGYYARVQGMNHLLDAFLRKTKCDCQIVNLGAGLDTTFWRLKDENLMPRKYFEVDFPMIAARKIHNIKLPTLFLSECVLVYMTPDQSSKLVNWASVTFHTAMFVNYEQVNMLDRFGQVMIENLQRRQCNLAGVEVCQSLETQKERFLKTGWENADALDMMTVYSVIPQDDVARIERLEFLDEKELLQQLLQHYSICWATKDKLKLGTYGLEYCHKVYF
;
A
#
# COMPACT_ATOMS: atom_id res chain seq x y z
N MET A 1 35.99 -14.00 9.68
CA MET A 1 35.49 -12.78 8.99
C MET A 1 34.78 -13.24 7.73
N ALA A 2 33.44 -13.34 7.76
CA ALA A 2 32.68 -13.67 6.56
C ALA A 2 32.66 -12.42 5.66
N ALA A 3 33.33 -12.50 4.52
CA ALA A 3 33.32 -11.44 3.52
C ALA A 3 31.87 -11.21 3.07
N ARG A 4 31.38 -9.98 3.19
CA ARG A 4 30.11 -9.57 2.58
C ARG A 4 30.27 -9.75 1.07
N GLN A 5 29.41 -10.58 0.46
CA GLN A 5 29.30 -10.60 -0.99
C GLN A 5 28.88 -9.19 -1.47
N PRO A 6 29.49 -8.67 -2.55
CA PRO A 6 29.02 -7.44 -3.17
C PRO A 6 27.59 -7.68 -3.68
N PHE A 7 26.67 -6.77 -3.34
CA PHE A 7 25.37 -6.72 -4.00
C PHE A 7 25.63 -6.40 -5.48
N THR A 8 25.34 -7.33 -6.38
CA THR A 8 25.38 -7.08 -7.81
C THR A 8 24.02 -6.52 -8.23
N ASP A 9 23.98 -5.24 -8.61
CA ASP A 9 22.82 -4.47 -9.14
C ASP A 9 22.25 -5.00 -10.49
N LEU A 10 22.47 -6.27 -10.83
CA LEU A 10 22.33 -6.81 -12.19
C LEU A 10 21.22 -7.86 -12.37
N ASP A 11 20.34 -8.04 -11.38
CA ASP A 11 19.22 -8.98 -11.55
C ASP A 11 18.11 -8.31 -12.37
N THR A 12 17.79 -8.86 -13.54
CA THR A 12 16.76 -8.33 -14.46
C THR A 12 15.37 -8.30 -13.81
N ALA A 13 15.14 -9.17 -12.83
CA ALA A 13 13.94 -9.15 -11.99
C ALA A 13 13.85 -7.85 -11.17
N ASP A 14 14.97 -7.37 -10.61
CA ASP A 14 15.00 -6.14 -9.82
C ASP A 14 14.80 -4.90 -10.71
N GLU A 15 15.27 -4.92 -11.97
CA GLU A 15 14.99 -3.85 -12.95
C GLU A 15 13.48 -3.73 -13.24
N ALA A 16 12.81 -4.86 -13.46
CA ALA A 16 11.38 -4.88 -13.71
C ALA A 16 10.56 -4.51 -12.46
N VAL A 17 11.02 -4.86 -11.26
CA VAL A 17 10.38 -4.39 -10.02
C VAL A 17 10.58 -2.88 -9.87
N ARG A 18 11.76 -2.34 -10.16
CA ARG A 18 12.01 -0.88 -10.13
C ARG A 18 11.11 -0.10 -11.09
N SER A 19 10.85 -0.61 -12.29
CA SER A 19 9.98 0.07 -13.26
C SER A 19 8.51 0.14 -12.83
N THR A 20 8.07 -0.72 -11.90
CA THR A 20 6.72 -0.63 -11.32
C THR A 20 6.50 0.68 -10.56
N CYS A 21 7.57 1.30 -10.05
CA CYS A 21 7.52 2.63 -9.44
C CYS A 21 7.06 3.69 -10.45
N ASP A 22 7.62 3.68 -11.65
CA ASP A 22 7.27 4.61 -12.73
C ASP A 22 5.84 4.38 -13.21
N ASP A 23 5.42 3.12 -13.34
CA ASP A 23 4.05 2.74 -13.71
C ASP A 23 3.03 3.26 -12.69
N ALA A 24 3.28 3.02 -11.39
CA ALA A 24 2.41 3.48 -10.32
C ALA A 24 2.33 5.01 -10.26
N THR A 25 3.48 5.68 -10.37
CA THR A 25 3.55 7.14 -10.32
C THR A 25 2.88 7.78 -11.53
N THR A 26 3.03 7.20 -12.72
CA THR A 26 2.35 7.66 -13.94
C THR A 26 0.83 7.50 -13.83
N CYS A 27 0.34 6.40 -13.26
CA CYS A 27 -1.09 6.21 -13.02
C CYS A 27 -1.63 7.21 -11.99
N LYS A 28 -0.92 7.43 -10.87
CA LYS A 28 -1.25 8.46 -9.87
C LYS A 28 -1.26 9.86 -10.50
N ARG A 29 -0.27 10.18 -11.34
CA ARG A 29 -0.19 11.46 -12.07
C ARG A 29 -1.33 11.66 -13.06
N TYR A 30 -1.69 10.61 -13.81
CA TYR A 30 -2.80 10.68 -14.75
C TYR A 30 -4.13 10.92 -14.02
N ALA A 31 -4.42 10.15 -12.96
CA ALA A 31 -5.66 10.27 -12.21
C ALA A 31 -5.79 11.65 -11.50
N THR A 32 -4.71 12.20 -10.94
CA THR A 32 -4.71 13.55 -10.36
C THR A 32 -4.95 14.63 -11.41
N SER A 33 -4.40 14.48 -12.62
CA SER A 33 -4.67 15.41 -13.73
C SER A 33 -6.15 15.44 -14.16
N LYS A 34 -6.88 14.34 -13.91
CA LYS A 34 -8.32 14.22 -14.14
C LYS A 34 -9.17 14.70 -12.97
N GLY A 35 -8.55 15.04 -11.84
CA GLY A 35 -9.26 15.52 -10.65
C GLY A 35 -9.81 14.41 -9.75
N TYR A 36 -9.30 13.17 -9.84
CA TYR A 36 -9.70 12.11 -8.90
C TYR A 36 -9.36 12.50 -7.45
N TRP A 37 -8.15 13.00 -7.19
CA TRP A 37 -7.76 13.67 -5.95
C TRP A 37 -6.78 14.82 -6.25
N THR A 38 -6.52 15.64 -5.24
CA THR A 38 -5.56 16.74 -5.34
C THR A 38 -4.20 16.28 -4.84
N ASP A 39 -3.18 16.40 -5.70
CA ASP A 39 -1.77 16.20 -5.34
C ASP A 39 -0.92 17.21 -6.13
N PRO A 40 -0.47 18.31 -5.50
CA PRO A 40 0.35 19.31 -6.18
C PRO A 40 1.82 18.88 -6.31
N TYR A 41 2.21 17.74 -5.75
CA TYR A 41 3.60 17.30 -5.62
C TYR A 41 4.00 16.25 -6.64
N VAL A 42 3.09 15.35 -7.03
CA VAL A 42 3.37 14.25 -7.98
C VAL A 42 3.97 14.75 -9.31
N GLN A 43 3.62 15.97 -9.71
CA GLN A 43 4.14 16.60 -10.93
C GLN A 43 5.64 16.89 -10.93
N TYR A 44 6.25 16.99 -9.75
CA TYR A 44 7.70 17.20 -9.62
C TYR A 44 8.49 15.92 -9.86
N PHE A 45 7.85 14.76 -9.72
CA PHE A 45 8.45 13.44 -9.92
C PHE A 45 8.18 12.89 -11.31
N VAL A 46 6.98 13.11 -11.86
CA VAL A 46 6.63 12.74 -13.24
C VAL A 46 6.02 13.94 -13.95
N ARG A 47 6.81 14.52 -14.88
CA ARG A 47 6.46 15.76 -15.60
C ARG A 47 5.32 15.56 -16.60
N SER A 48 5.34 14.46 -17.34
CA SER A 48 4.30 14.13 -18.31
C SER A 48 3.09 13.52 -17.61
N VAL A 49 1.89 13.86 -18.05
CA VAL A 49 0.67 13.18 -17.60
C VAL A 49 0.61 11.73 -18.11
N GLY A 50 1.45 11.39 -19.10
CA GLY A 50 1.51 10.06 -19.70
C GLY A 50 0.34 9.80 -20.65
N GLU A 51 0.24 8.55 -21.10
CA GLU A 51 -0.86 8.09 -21.96
C GLU A 51 -2.17 7.94 -21.18
N ARG A 52 -3.29 7.98 -21.91
CA ARG A 52 -4.63 7.77 -21.35
C ARG A 52 -4.70 6.44 -20.61
N LYS A 53 -5.10 6.49 -19.33
CA LYS A 53 -5.46 5.30 -18.55
C LYS A 53 -6.96 5.06 -18.63
N ALA A 54 -7.36 3.79 -18.59
CA ALA A 54 -8.77 3.42 -18.61
C ALA A 54 -9.47 3.86 -17.31
N PRO A 55 -10.77 4.22 -17.35
CA PRO A 55 -11.48 4.78 -16.19
C PRO A 55 -11.47 3.85 -14.96
N GLU A 56 -11.55 2.54 -15.16
CA GLU A 56 -11.48 1.54 -14.10
C GLU A 56 -10.11 1.52 -13.38
N ILE A 57 -9.03 1.80 -14.11
CA ILE A 57 -7.69 1.97 -13.52
C ILE A 57 -7.67 3.22 -12.64
N ASN A 58 -8.19 4.34 -13.11
CA ASN A 58 -8.20 5.59 -12.33
C ASN A 58 -9.08 5.48 -11.07
N ARG A 59 -10.26 4.84 -11.19
CA ARG A 59 -11.13 4.53 -10.05
C ARG A 59 -10.47 3.57 -9.06
N GLY A 60 -9.74 2.57 -9.56
CA GLY A 60 -8.93 1.69 -8.73
C GLY A 60 -7.84 2.42 -7.94
N TYR A 61 -7.08 3.29 -8.60
CA TYR A 61 -6.08 4.13 -7.92
C TYR A 61 -6.70 5.10 -6.91
N TYR A 62 -7.88 5.65 -7.20
CA TYR A 62 -8.59 6.47 -6.24
C TYR A 62 -8.98 5.68 -4.99
N ALA A 63 -9.59 4.50 -5.14
CA ALA A 63 -9.93 3.63 -4.02
C ALA A 63 -8.70 3.24 -3.19
N ARG A 64 -7.60 2.90 -3.87
CA ARG A 64 -6.29 2.61 -3.26
C ARG A 64 -5.80 3.78 -2.40
N VAL A 65 -5.75 5.00 -2.96
CA VAL A 65 -5.28 6.19 -2.24
C VAL A 65 -6.19 6.53 -1.06
N GLN A 66 -7.52 6.46 -1.24
CA GLN A 66 -8.48 6.72 -0.16
C GLN A 66 -8.35 5.70 0.98
N GLY A 67 -8.24 4.41 0.67
CA GLY A 67 -8.07 3.36 1.67
C GLY A 67 -6.79 3.52 2.49
N MET A 68 -5.66 3.78 1.82
CA MET A 68 -4.37 4.01 2.49
C MET A 68 -4.42 5.26 3.38
N ASN A 69 -4.94 6.38 2.85
CA ASN A 69 -5.05 7.63 3.60
C ASN A 69 -5.98 7.49 4.81
N HIS A 70 -7.10 6.78 4.68
CA HIS A 70 -8.03 6.58 5.79
C HIS A 70 -7.35 5.93 7.01
N LEU A 71 -6.63 4.82 6.78
CA LEU A 71 -5.94 4.09 7.86
C LEU A 71 -4.77 4.90 8.44
N LEU A 72 -4.01 5.57 7.58
CA LEU A 72 -2.93 6.48 7.98
C LEU A 72 -3.47 7.61 8.87
N ASP A 73 -4.48 8.33 8.43
CA ASP A 73 -5.04 9.46 9.14
C ASP A 73 -5.71 9.00 10.45
N ALA A 74 -6.32 7.81 10.45
CA ALA A 74 -6.89 7.22 11.66
C ALA A 74 -5.81 6.87 12.69
N PHE A 75 -4.67 6.31 12.26
CA PHE A 75 -3.53 6.06 13.14
C PHE A 75 -2.93 7.37 13.69
N LEU A 76 -2.78 8.39 12.84
CA LEU A 76 -2.33 9.73 13.24
C LEU A 76 -3.27 10.35 14.28
N ARG A 77 -4.59 10.27 14.09
CA ARG A 77 -5.60 10.74 15.06
C ARG A 77 -5.48 10.01 16.40
N LYS A 78 -5.37 8.68 16.39
CA LYS A 78 -5.26 7.86 17.61
C LYS A 78 -3.98 8.15 18.40
N THR A 79 -2.88 8.39 17.69
CA THR A 79 -1.58 8.71 18.29
C THR A 79 -1.39 10.20 18.56
N LYS A 80 -2.33 11.06 18.16
CA LYS A 80 -2.21 12.53 18.21
C LYS A 80 -0.93 13.03 17.52
N CYS A 81 -0.58 12.41 16.40
CA CYS A 81 0.68 12.61 15.67
C CYS A 81 1.97 12.32 16.48
N ASP A 82 1.86 11.79 17.71
CA ASP A 82 3.01 11.34 18.51
C ASP A 82 3.45 9.92 18.11
N CYS A 83 3.85 9.80 16.85
CA CYS A 83 4.18 8.52 16.24
C CYS A 83 5.26 8.65 15.17
N GLN A 84 5.60 7.52 14.57
CA GLN A 84 6.51 7.41 13.45
C GLN A 84 5.80 6.68 12.30
N ILE A 85 6.12 7.08 11.07
CA ILE A 85 5.64 6.41 9.87
C ILE A 85 6.85 5.87 9.11
N VAL A 86 6.75 4.62 8.64
CA VAL A 86 7.73 3.96 7.80
C VAL A 86 7.03 3.47 6.53
N ASN A 87 7.28 4.14 5.41
CA ASN A 87 6.78 3.75 4.09
C ASN A 87 7.82 2.84 3.40
N LEU A 88 7.46 1.57 3.21
CA LEU A 88 8.31 0.53 2.64
C LEU A 88 8.03 0.43 1.14
N GLY A 89 9.06 0.48 0.31
CA GLY A 89 8.95 0.61 -1.15
C GLY A 89 8.20 1.89 -1.55
N ALA A 90 8.58 3.00 -0.93
CA ALA A 90 7.86 4.27 -1.05
C ALA A 90 7.83 4.82 -2.49
N GLY A 91 8.79 4.44 -3.33
CA GLY A 91 8.90 4.93 -4.69
C GLY A 91 8.96 6.46 -4.74
N LEU A 92 8.04 7.05 -5.48
CA LEU A 92 7.87 8.51 -5.65
C LEU A 92 6.61 9.01 -4.93
N ASP A 93 6.28 8.40 -3.78
CA ASP A 93 5.12 8.77 -2.98
C ASP A 93 5.20 10.22 -2.45
N THR A 94 4.04 10.85 -2.32
CA THR A 94 3.91 12.28 -1.98
C THR A 94 3.30 12.52 -0.61
N THR A 95 3.02 11.46 0.16
CA THR A 95 2.29 11.52 1.43
C THR A 95 2.97 12.45 2.44
N PHE A 96 4.30 12.52 2.48
CA PHE A 96 5.01 13.44 3.36
C PHE A 96 4.56 14.89 3.19
N TRP A 97 4.46 15.37 1.94
CA TRP A 97 4.07 16.75 1.67
C TRP A 97 2.58 16.97 1.91
N ARG A 98 1.72 15.99 1.59
CA ARG A 98 0.29 16.03 1.97
C ARG A 98 0.11 16.24 3.47
N LEU A 99 0.78 15.41 4.29
CA LEU A 99 0.69 15.50 5.75
C LEU A 99 1.24 16.83 6.28
N LYS A 100 2.25 17.41 5.61
CA LYS A 100 2.79 18.72 5.95
C LYS A 100 1.77 19.84 5.71
N ASP A 101 1.10 19.83 4.56
CA ASP A 101 0.10 20.84 4.20
C ASP A 101 -1.14 20.76 5.09
N GLU A 102 -1.54 19.54 5.46
CA GLU A 102 -2.68 19.29 6.34
C GLU A 102 -2.35 19.48 7.83
N ASN A 103 -1.10 19.80 8.17
CA ASN A 103 -0.61 19.93 9.55
C ASN A 103 -0.81 18.67 10.41
N LEU A 104 -0.63 17.49 9.79
CA LEU A 104 -0.79 16.16 10.38
C LEU A 104 0.57 15.41 10.50
N MET A 105 1.67 16.16 10.57
CA MET A 105 3.01 15.57 10.56
C MET A 105 3.27 14.67 11.79
N PRO A 106 3.71 13.41 11.61
CA PRO A 106 4.22 12.60 12.71
C PRO A 106 5.53 13.18 13.24
N ARG A 107 6.04 12.66 14.36
CA ARG A 107 7.39 13.05 14.85
C ARG A 107 8.48 12.77 13.83
N LYS A 108 8.38 11.64 13.12
CA LYS A 108 9.30 11.27 12.03
C LYS A 108 8.55 10.49 10.96
N TYR A 109 8.86 10.80 9.71
CA TYR A 109 8.41 10.06 8.52
C TYR A 109 9.66 9.48 7.85
N PHE A 110 9.66 8.18 7.57
CA PHE A 110 10.76 7.48 6.92
C PHE A 110 10.27 6.80 5.66
N GLU A 111 11.03 6.93 4.59
CA GLU A 111 10.85 6.19 3.35
C GLU A 111 12.01 5.22 3.17
N VAL A 112 11.69 4.01 2.75
CA VAL A 112 12.65 2.94 2.47
C VAL A 112 12.38 2.44 1.06
N ASP A 113 13.40 2.36 0.22
CA ASP A 113 13.35 1.78 -1.12
C ASP A 113 14.66 1.02 -1.43
N PHE A 114 14.84 0.53 -2.66
CA PHE A 114 16.09 0.00 -3.21
C PHE A 114 17.30 0.86 -2.81
N PRO A 115 18.51 0.26 -2.68
CA PRO A 115 19.52 0.68 -1.72
C PRO A 115 19.78 2.20 -1.74
N MET A 116 19.75 2.92 -0.62
CA MET A 116 20.13 2.52 0.73
C MET A 116 19.71 3.62 1.71
N ILE A 117 18.73 3.43 2.62
CA ILE A 117 18.72 3.94 4.01
C ILE A 117 17.56 3.26 4.78
N ALA A 118 17.85 2.29 5.66
CA ALA A 118 16.91 1.92 6.74
C ALA A 118 17.66 1.44 7.99
N ALA A 119 18.68 0.60 7.83
CA ALA A 119 19.33 -0.11 8.93
C ALA A 119 19.93 0.78 10.05
N ARG A 120 20.33 2.02 9.76
CA ARG A 120 20.98 2.90 10.76
C ARG A 120 20.03 3.80 11.56
N LYS A 121 18.79 4.04 11.09
CA LYS A 121 17.82 4.90 11.79
C LYS A 121 16.96 4.13 12.81
N ILE A 122 16.89 2.80 12.66
CA ILE A 122 15.95 1.89 13.34
C ILE A 122 16.22 1.73 14.84
N HIS A 123 17.48 1.75 15.30
CA HIS A 123 17.82 1.53 16.72
C HIS A 123 17.36 2.65 17.66
N ASN A 124 16.82 3.76 17.12
CA ASN A 124 16.30 4.89 17.88
C ASN A 124 14.77 5.05 17.81
N ILE A 125 14.05 4.06 17.26
CA ILE A 125 12.59 4.11 17.07
C ILE A 125 11.92 3.48 18.31
N LYS A 126 11.37 4.32 19.19
CA LYS A 126 10.70 3.91 20.45
C LYS A 126 9.21 4.28 20.50
N LEU A 127 8.70 4.95 19.46
CA LEU A 127 7.34 5.47 19.41
C LEU A 127 6.38 4.47 18.74
N PRO A 128 5.06 4.65 18.90
CA PRO A 128 4.07 3.98 18.05
C PRO A 128 4.46 4.14 16.58
N THR A 129 4.52 3.03 15.84
CA THR A 129 5.04 3.03 14.47
C THR A 129 4.03 2.44 13.49
N LEU A 130 3.69 3.19 12.45
CA LEU A 130 2.90 2.71 11.31
C LEU A 130 3.81 2.32 10.16
N PHE A 131 3.68 1.09 9.68
CA PHE A 131 4.29 0.61 8.45
C PHE A 131 3.28 0.69 7.31
N LEU A 132 3.69 1.28 6.19
CA LEU A 132 2.94 1.28 4.94
C LEU A 132 3.69 0.41 3.93
N SER A 133 2.97 -0.47 3.26
CA SER A 133 3.44 -1.27 2.13
C SER A 133 2.38 -1.23 1.04
N GLU A 134 2.66 -0.54 -0.06
CA GLU A 134 1.68 -0.24 -1.11
C GLU A 134 2.09 -0.88 -2.44
N CYS A 135 1.66 -2.12 -2.68
CA CYS A 135 2.13 -3.03 -3.73
C CYS A 135 3.64 -3.31 -3.64
N VAL A 136 4.11 -3.82 -2.49
CA VAL A 136 5.55 -4.05 -2.28
C VAL A 136 5.87 -5.50 -1.90
N LEU A 137 5.21 -6.05 -0.88
CA LEU A 137 5.56 -7.39 -0.39
C LEU A 137 5.37 -8.49 -1.44
N VAL A 138 4.46 -8.31 -2.40
CA VAL A 138 4.19 -9.24 -3.50
C VAL A 138 5.39 -9.44 -4.45
N TYR A 139 6.34 -8.48 -4.50
CA TYR A 139 7.56 -8.61 -5.30
C TYR A 139 8.67 -9.40 -4.59
N MET A 140 8.52 -9.64 -3.28
CA MET A 140 9.46 -10.44 -2.50
C MET A 140 8.98 -11.89 -2.44
N THR A 141 9.90 -12.82 -2.20
CA THR A 141 9.45 -14.18 -1.89
C THR A 141 8.67 -14.20 -0.56
N PRO A 142 7.79 -15.20 -0.34
CA PRO A 142 7.03 -15.32 0.89
C PRO A 142 7.90 -15.42 2.14
N ASP A 143 9.06 -16.07 2.04
CA ASP A 143 10.06 -16.12 3.12
C ASP A 143 10.64 -14.73 3.43
N GLN A 144 11.08 -13.99 2.41
CA GLN A 144 11.66 -12.65 2.58
C GLN A 144 10.66 -11.66 3.19
N SER A 145 9.45 -11.63 2.65
CA SER A 145 8.39 -10.76 3.16
C SER A 145 7.93 -11.16 4.56
N SER A 146 7.83 -12.46 4.87
CA SER A 146 7.52 -12.94 6.23
C SER A 146 8.59 -12.53 7.24
N LYS A 147 9.87 -12.59 6.85
CA LYS A 147 10.99 -12.10 7.69
C LYS A 147 10.88 -10.59 7.96
N LEU A 148 10.50 -9.79 6.97
CA LEU A 148 10.28 -8.34 7.12
C LEU A 148 9.11 -8.04 8.07
N VAL A 149 7.97 -8.70 7.86
CA VAL A 149 6.76 -8.51 8.67
C VAL A 149 6.99 -8.97 10.12
N ASN A 150 7.67 -10.12 10.31
CA ASN A 150 8.06 -10.61 11.62
C ASN A 150 9.09 -9.69 12.30
N TRP A 151 10.06 -9.16 11.55
CA TRP A 151 11.01 -8.20 12.08
C TRP A 151 10.29 -6.95 12.64
N ALA A 152 9.27 -6.44 11.94
CA ALA A 152 8.49 -5.32 12.42
C ALA A 152 7.74 -5.66 13.72
N SER A 153 7.11 -6.84 13.81
CA SER A 153 6.34 -7.24 14.99
C SER A 153 7.20 -7.47 16.25
N VAL A 154 8.42 -7.98 16.10
CA VAL A 154 9.36 -8.19 17.22
C VAL A 154 10.05 -6.91 17.65
N THR A 155 10.27 -5.98 16.72
CA THR A 155 10.96 -4.71 17.01
C THR A 155 10.01 -3.70 17.69
N PHE A 156 8.75 -3.64 17.25
CA PHE A 156 7.80 -2.63 17.69
C PHE A 156 6.69 -3.23 18.55
N HIS A 157 6.56 -2.72 19.78
CA HIS A 157 5.58 -3.21 20.75
C HIS A 157 4.22 -2.50 20.63
N THR A 158 4.19 -1.33 20.00
CA THR A 158 2.96 -0.65 19.59
C THR A 158 3.13 -0.24 18.14
N ALA A 159 2.44 -0.94 17.24
CA ALA A 159 2.60 -0.75 15.82
C ALA A 159 1.33 -1.13 15.05
N MET A 160 1.24 -0.58 13.86
CA MET A 160 0.27 -0.96 12.84
C MET A 160 1.01 -1.22 11.54
N PHE A 161 0.59 -2.21 10.77
CA PHE A 161 1.10 -2.47 9.42
C PHE A 161 -0.07 -2.43 8.47
N VAL A 162 0.00 -1.59 7.44
CA VAL A 162 -0.98 -1.54 6.35
C VAL A 162 -0.32 -2.07 5.10
N ASN A 163 -0.94 -3.09 4.51
CA ASN A 163 -0.50 -3.71 3.28
C ASN A 163 -1.61 -3.65 2.22
N TYR A 164 -1.33 -3.00 1.11
CA TYR A 164 -2.18 -3.03 -0.08
C TYR A 164 -1.49 -3.87 -1.15
N GLU A 165 -2.10 -4.95 -1.62
CA GLU A 165 -1.57 -5.78 -2.71
C GLU A 165 -2.67 -6.63 -3.35
N GLN A 166 -2.29 -7.58 -4.20
CA GLN A 166 -3.22 -8.50 -4.85
C GLN A 166 -3.88 -9.49 -3.87
N VAL A 167 -5.06 -9.96 -4.24
CA VAL A 167 -5.81 -11.03 -3.55
C VAL A 167 -6.61 -11.84 -4.57
N ASN A 168 -7.10 -13.02 -4.19
CA ASN A 168 -7.94 -13.88 -5.04
C ASN A 168 -7.23 -14.34 -6.34
N MET A 169 -5.90 -14.46 -6.31
CA MET A 169 -5.08 -14.68 -7.51
C MET A 169 -5.16 -16.10 -8.12
N LEU A 170 -5.98 -16.99 -7.58
CA LEU A 170 -6.10 -18.37 -8.03
C LEU A 170 -7.15 -18.58 -9.13
N ASP A 171 -8.03 -17.62 -9.35
CA ASP A 171 -9.08 -17.72 -10.36
C ASP A 171 -8.58 -17.38 -11.78
N ARG A 172 -9.49 -17.38 -12.76
CA ARG A 172 -9.13 -17.09 -14.15
C ARG A 172 -8.64 -15.66 -14.36
N PHE A 173 -9.20 -14.68 -13.67
CA PHE A 173 -8.78 -13.29 -13.79
C PHE A 173 -7.40 -13.09 -13.16
N GLY A 174 -7.17 -13.66 -11.98
CA GLY A 174 -5.86 -13.70 -11.33
C GLY A 174 -4.77 -14.31 -12.22
N GLN A 175 -5.05 -15.43 -12.89
CA GLN A 175 -4.13 -16.04 -13.86
C GLN A 175 -3.79 -15.10 -15.02
N VAL A 176 -4.82 -14.48 -15.63
CA VAL A 176 -4.62 -13.51 -16.72
C VAL A 176 -3.78 -12.31 -16.25
N MET A 177 -4.00 -11.84 -15.02
CA MET A 177 -3.23 -10.75 -14.42
C MET A 177 -1.76 -11.12 -14.24
N ILE A 178 -1.47 -12.33 -13.75
CA ILE A 178 -0.10 -12.85 -13.61
C ILE A 178 0.57 -12.93 -14.98
N GLU A 179 -0.10 -13.53 -15.98
CA GLU A 179 0.44 -13.65 -17.34
C GLU A 179 0.75 -12.27 -17.94
N ASN A 180 -0.13 -11.28 -17.73
CA ASN A 180 0.06 -9.92 -18.23
C ASN A 180 1.27 -9.22 -17.59
N LEU A 181 1.50 -9.41 -16.29
CA LEU A 181 2.67 -8.87 -15.59
C LEU A 181 3.97 -9.57 -16.01
N GLN A 182 3.93 -10.89 -16.17
CA GLN A 182 5.07 -11.67 -16.66
C GLN A 182 5.49 -11.26 -18.08
N ARG A 183 4.54 -10.95 -18.98
CA ARG A 183 4.84 -10.40 -20.31
C ARG A 183 5.57 -9.06 -20.27
N ARG A 184 5.43 -8.31 -19.17
CA ARG A 184 6.17 -7.06 -18.90
C ARG A 184 7.43 -7.30 -18.07
N GLN A 185 7.89 -8.55 -17.97
CA GLN A 185 9.03 -8.99 -17.18
C GLN A 185 8.88 -8.75 -15.67
N CYS A 186 7.67 -8.42 -15.19
CA CYS A 186 7.36 -8.20 -13.79
C CYS A 186 6.85 -9.50 -13.16
N ASN A 187 7.71 -10.19 -12.40
CA ASN A 187 7.34 -11.42 -11.71
C ASN A 187 6.83 -11.11 -10.29
N LEU A 188 5.68 -11.69 -9.93
CA LEU A 188 5.11 -11.61 -8.59
C LEU A 188 5.64 -12.77 -7.72
N ALA A 189 6.85 -12.61 -7.17
CA ALA A 189 7.50 -13.66 -6.38
C ALA A 189 6.68 -14.13 -5.16
N GLY A 190 5.82 -13.27 -4.63
CA GLY A 190 4.94 -13.52 -3.48
C GLY A 190 3.50 -13.87 -3.84
N VAL A 191 3.17 -14.16 -5.10
CA VAL A 191 1.77 -14.37 -5.51
C VAL A 191 1.09 -15.54 -4.79
N GLU A 192 1.86 -16.54 -4.36
CA GLU A 192 1.32 -17.72 -3.66
C GLU A 192 0.66 -17.40 -2.31
N VAL A 193 0.96 -16.25 -1.70
CA VAL A 193 0.27 -15.81 -0.46
C VAL A 193 -0.95 -14.92 -0.72
N CYS A 194 -1.20 -14.55 -1.99
CA CYS A 194 -2.31 -13.70 -2.43
C CYS A 194 -3.58 -14.51 -2.78
N GLN A 195 -3.87 -15.59 -2.05
CA GLN A 195 -4.95 -16.52 -2.39
C GLN A 195 -6.33 -16.00 -1.97
N SER A 196 -6.44 -15.41 -0.77
CA SER A 196 -7.68 -14.90 -0.23
C SER A 196 -7.42 -13.83 0.84
N LEU A 197 -8.48 -13.14 1.28
CA LEU A 197 -8.39 -12.22 2.42
C LEU A 197 -7.94 -12.95 3.70
N GLU A 198 -8.33 -14.22 3.89
CA GLU A 198 -7.87 -15.03 5.02
C GLU A 198 -6.37 -15.30 4.96
N THR A 199 -5.81 -15.63 3.79
CA THR A 199 -4.35 -15.85 3.68
C THR A 199 -3.57 -14.56 3.92
N GLN A 200 -4.11 -13.40 3.53
CA GLN A 200 -3.53 -12.09 3.83
C GLN A 200 -3.50 -11.83 5.35
N LYS A 201 -4.61 -12.07 6.06
CA LYS A 201 -4.66 -11.91 7.53
C LYS A 201 -3.74 -12.90 8.26
N GLU A 202 -3.78 -14.17 7.87
CA GLU A 202 -2.96 -15.22 8.49
C GLU A 202 -1.46 -14.93 8.38
N ARG A 203 -1.01 -14.30 7.28
CA ARG A 203 0.39 -13.90 7.09
C ARG A 203 0.88 -13.00 8.22
N PHE A 204 0.05 -12.05 8.67
CA PHE A 204 0.39 -11.16 9.79
C PHE A 204 0.26 -11.87 11.13
N LEU A 205 -0.82 -12.63 11.36
CA LEU A 205 -1.03 -13.34 12.63
C LEU A 205 0.09 -14.36 12.90
N LYS A 206 0.54 -15.11 11.88
CA LYS A 206 1.64 -16.08 12.00
C LYS A 206 3.01 -15.43 12.20
N THR A 207 3.14 -14.13 11.95
CA THR A 207 4.41 -13.38 12.08
C THR A 207 4.40 -12.43 13.28
N GLY A 208 3.60 -12.73 14.30
CA GLY A 208 3.69 -12.07 15.62
C GLY A 208 2.84 -10.81 15.80
N TRP A 209 1.91 -10.54 14.88
CA TRP A 209 0.89 -9.51 15.04
C TRP A 209 -0.31 -10.04 15.86
N GLU A 210 -0.92 -9.18 16.67
CA GLU A 210 -1.98 -9.58 17.62
C GLU A 210 -3.35 -9.65 16.94
N ASN A 211 -3.63 -8.69 16.06
CA ASN A 211 -4.87 -8.62 15.29
C ASN A 211 -4.55 -8.34 13.83
N ALA A 212 -5.39 -8.83 12.92
CA ALA A 212 -5.30 -8.55 11.50
C ALA A 212 -6.70 -8.60 10.87
N ASP A 213 -6.98 -7.63 10.02
CA ASP A 213 -8.22 -7.57 9.24
C ASP A 213 -7.91 -7.12 7.80
N ALA A 214 -8.81 -7.44 6.87
CA ALA A 214 -8.59 -7.19 5.46
C ALA A 214 -9.92 -7.03 4.70
N LEU A 215 -9.93 -6.11 3.73
CA LEU A 215 -11.02 -5.91 2.80
C LEU A 215 -10.51 -5.99 1.37
N ASP A 216 -11.31 -6.55 0.46
CA ASP A 216 -11.08 -6.34 -0.97
C ASP A 216 -11.42 -4.88 -1.35
N MET A 217 -10.85 -4.40 -2.44
CA MET A 217 -11.03 -3.00 -2.83
C MET A 217 -12.41 -2.69 -3.37
N MET A 218 -13.23 -3.69 -3.71
CA MET A 218 -14.63 -3.46 -4.09
C MET A 218 -15.44 -3.09 -2.85
N THR A 219 -15.19 -3.80 -1.74
CA THR A 219 -15.73 -3.45 -0.42
C THR A 219 -15.27 -2.05 0.00
N VAL A 220 -13.98 -1.72 -0.15
CA VAL A 220 -13.48 -0.35 0.11
C VAL A 220 -14.20 0.68 -0.77
N TYR A 221 -14.32 0.43 -2.07
CA TYR A 221 -14.98 1.35 -3.00
C TYR A 221 -16.45 1.60 -2.62
N SER A 222 -17.16 0.55 -2.18
CA SER A 222 -18.56 0.64 -1.75
C SER A 222 -18.80 1.50 -0.51
N VAL A 223 -17.78 1.67 0.34
CA VAL A 223 -17.86 2.47 1.57
C VAL A 223 -17.30 3.88 1.38
N ILE A 224 -16.75 4.23 0.21
CA ILE A 224 -16.39 5.64 -0.06
C ILE A 224 -17.66 6.51 0.03
N PRO A 225 -17.59 7.73 0.63
CA PRO A 225 -18.74 8.62 0.70
C PRO A 225 -19.41 8.80 -0.67
N GLN A 226 -20.73 8.67 -0.72
CA GLN A 226 -21.45 8.61 -2.00
C GLN A 226 -21.31 9.89 -2.83
N ASP A 227 -21.13 11.04 -2.19
CA ASP A 227 -20.83 12.30 -2.88
C ASP A 227 -19.47 12.26 -3.60
N ASP A 228 -18.48 11.60 -2.99
CA ASP A 228 -17.17 11.39 -3.60
C ASP A 228 -17.22 10.37 -4.73
N VAL A 229 -17.97 9.27 -4.56
CA VAL A 229 -18.23 8.31 -5.64
C VAL A 229 -18.89 9.03 -6.81
N ALA A 230 -20.00 9.73 -6.57
CA ALA A 230 -20.71 10.48 -7.60
C ALA A 230 -19.82 11.53 -8.28
N ARG A 231 -18.92 12.17 -7.52
CA ARG A 231 -17.93 13.12 -8.05
C ARG A 231 -16.96 12.45 -9.02
N ILE A 232 -16.32 11.35 -8.63
CA ILE A 232 -15.34 10.67 -9.49
C ILE A 232 -16.00 9.99 -10.70
N GLU A 233 -17.23 9.49 -10.55
CA GLU A 233 -17.95 8.84 -11.65
C GLU A 233 -18.36 9.81 -12.77
N ARG A 234 -18.47 11.11 -12.44
CA ARG A 234 -18.70 12.17 -13.43
C ARG A 234 -17.44 12.59 -14.18
N LEU A 235 -16.24 12.23 -13.71
CA LEU A 235 -14.99 12.61 -14.37
C LEU A 235 -14.81 11.86 -15.69
N GLU A 236 -15.13 10.57 -15.69
CA GLU A 236 -14.97 9.67 -16.84
C GLU A 236 -16.12 8.66 -16.91
N PHE A 237 -16.67 8.51 -18.11
CA PHE A 237 -17.66 7.48 -18.41
C PHE A 237 -17.01 6.09 -18.32
N LEU A 238 -17.68 5.16 -17.63
CA LEU A 238 -17.28 3.76 -17.51
C LEU A 238 -18.43 2.89 -18.04
N ASP A 239 -18.20 2.22 -19.16
CA ASP A 239 -19.10 1.24 -19.77
C ASP A 239 -18.96 -0.14 -19.11
N GLU A 240 -17.73 -0.61 -18.88
CA GLU A 240 -17.43 -1.94 -18.36
C GLU A 240 -17.34 -1.96 -16.82
N LYS A 241 -18.50 -1.90 -16.14
CA LYS A 241 -18.55 -1.95 -14.67
C LYS A 241 -18.07 -3.28 -14.10
N GLU A 242 -18.31 -4.37 -14.82
CA GLU A 242 -17.87 -5.72 -14.46
C GLU A 242 -16.34 -5.80 -14.41
N LEU A 243 -15.64 -5.10 -15.31
CA LEU A 243 -14.18 -5.06 -15.33
C LEU A 243 -13.64 -4.32 -14.10
N LEU A 244 -14.26 -3.19 -13.72
CA LEU A 244 -13.91 -2.50 -12.48
C LEU A 244 -14.12 -3.40 -11.26
N GLN A 245 -15.27 -4.09 -11.20
CA GLN A 245 -15.56 -5.00 -10.10
C GLN A 245 -14.53 -6.13 -10.02
N GLN A 246 -14.22 -6.79 -11.14
CA GLN A 246 -13.20 -7.84 -11.19
C GLN A 246 -11.84 -7.32 -10.74
N LEU A 247 -11.42 -6.16 -11.24
CA LEU A 247 -10.16 -5.53 -10.85
C LEU A 247 -10.11 -5.27 -9.34
N LEU A 248 -11.15 -4.65 -8.78
CA LEU A 248 -11.20 -4.29 -7.36
C LEU A 248 -11.31 -5.51 -6.44
N GLN A 249 -11.94 -6.60 -6.88
CA GLN A 249 -11.99 -7.86 -6.13
C GLN A 249 -10.65 -8.62 -6.12
N HIS A 250 -9.68 -8.20 -6.95
CA HIS A 250 -8.34 -8.80 -7.03
C HIS A 250 -7.26 -7.97 -6.35
N TYR A 251 -7.64 -6.91 -5.64
CA TYR A 251 -6.77 -6.18 -4.73
C TYR A 251 -7.41 -6.15 -3.34
N SER A 252 -6.57 -6.13 -2.31
CA SER A 252 -7.01 -5.95 -0.93
C SER A 252 -6.18 -4.90 -0.21
N ILE A 253 -6.79 -4.34 0.83
CA ILE A 253 -6.11 -3.62 1.88
C ILE A 253 -6.24 -4.42 3.17
N CYS A 254 -5.10 -4.80 3.73
CA CYS A 254 -4.97 -5.54 4.98
C CYS A 254 -4.30 -4.62 6.00
N TRP A 255 -4.76 -4.65 7.26
CA TRP A 255 -4.04 -4.01 8.35
C TRP A 255 -3.89 -4.95 9.54
N ALA A 256 -2.73 -4.90 10.16
CA ALA A 256 -2.41 -5.66 11.36
C ALA A 256 -1.99 -4.73 12.48
N THR A 257 -2.30 -5.08 13.72
CA THR A 257 -1.96 -4.26 14.88
C THR A 257 -1.34 -5.07 16.02
N LYS A 258 -0.54 -4.35 16.80
CA LYS A 258 -0.02 -4.74 18.11
C LYS A 258 -0.09 -3.51 19.00
N ASP A 259 -0.78 -3.58 20.12
CA ASP A 259 -1.16 -2.37 20.87
C ASP A 259 -0.80 -2.44 22.36
N LYS A 260 0.49 -2.63 22.67
CA LYS A 260 0.96 -2.65 24.07
C LYS A 260 0.63 -1.36 24.84
N LEU A 261 0.57 -0.21 24.18
CA LEU A 261 0.23 1.08 24.79
C LEU A 261 -1.29 1.30 24.94
N LYS A 262 -2.13 0.38 24.44
CA LYS A 262 -3.61 0.43 24.52
C LYS A 262 -4.18 1.73 23.96
N LEU A 263 -3.65 2.19 22.83
CA LEU A 263 -4.12 3.38 22.12
C LEU A 263 -5.47 3.16 21.42
N GLY A 264 -5.97 1.92 21.42
CA GLY A 264 -7.20 1.54 20.76
C GLY A 264 -7.02 1.46 19.25
N THR A 265 -5.84 1.03 18.79
CA THR A 265 -5.55 0.81 17.37
C THR A 265 -6.32 -0.39 16.81
N TYR A 266 -6.69 -1.36 17.67
CA TYR A 266 -7.63 -2.44 17.33
C TYR A 266 -9.01 -1.91 16.91
N GLY A 267 -9.42 -0.76 17.46
CA GLY A 267 -10.70 -0.14 17.15
C GLY A 267 -10.85 0.42 15.73
N LEU A 268 -9.79 0.35 14.90
CA LEU A 268 -9.83 0.76 13.49
C LEU A 268 -10.73 -0.17 12.66
N GLU A 269 -10.88 -1.43 13.07
CA GLU A 269 -11.83 -2.41 12.52
C GLU A 269 -13.29 -1.93 12.67
N TYR A 270 -13.59 -1.13 13.69
CA TYR A 270 -14.92 -0.56 13.91
C TYR A 270 -15.15 0.76 13.15
N CYS A 271 -14.11 1.36 12.54
CA CYS A 271 -14.31 2.54 11.69
C CYS A 271 -15.11 2.24 10.42
N HIS A 272 -15.20 0.97 10.00
CA HIS A 272 -16.12 0.51 8.95
C HIS A 272 -17.60 0.75 9.25
N LYS A 273 -17.99 0.96 10.53
CA LYS A 273 -19.38 1.20 10.94
C LYS A 273 -19.71 2.66 11.28
N VAL A 274 -18.72 3.56 11.36
CA VAL A 274 -18.91 4.90 11.95
C VAL A 274 -18.37 6.05 11.09
N TYR A 275 -17.42 5.82 10.18
CA TYR A 275 -16.78 6.92 9.43
C TYR A 275 -16.63 6.69 7.93
N PHE A 276 -17.61 5.98 7.36
CA PHE A 276 -17.84 5.90 5.93
C PHE A 276 -19.35 6.03 5.68
#